data_AF-A0A067JXW7-F1
#
_entry.id   AF-A0A067JXW7-F1
#
_cell.length_a   1.000
_cell.length_b   1.000
_cell.length_c   1.000
_cell.angle_alpha   90.00
_cell.angle_beta   90.00
_cell.angle_gamma   90.00
#
_symmetry.space_group_name_H-M   'P 1'
#
loop_
_entity.id
_entity.type
_entity.pdbx_description
1 polymer ?
#
loop_
_entity_poly.entity_id
_entity_poly.type
_entity_poly.pdbx_seq_one_letter_code
_entity_poly.pdbx_strand_id
1 'polypeptide(L)'
;MEILLAESSVITGYYFIWSTRSVATFLACLGLTVLPVNVFVGSYVSNKFEERQVLLASEIMVCIGILLSFNIFIPYSVLQYVGSALITFVSAEVLEGVNLSLLSRVMSSRLSRGTYNGGLLSTEAGTLARVIADGTITLTGYMSESRLLNATLLPSLFICISSIVATCFTYNSLY
;
A
#
# COMPACT_ATOMS: atom_id res chain seq x y z
N MET A 1 1.99 -0.82 -0.70
CA MET A 1 2.78 0.08 0.15
C MET A 1 4.28 -0.14 -0.01
N GLU A 2 4.80 -1.35 0.26
CA GLU A 2 6.24 -1.64 0.23
C GLU A 2 6.91 -1.38 -1.15
N ILE A 3 6.26 -1.78 -2.25
CA ILE A 3 6.72 -1.48 -3.62
C ILE A 3 6.91 0.03 -3.83
N LEU A 4 5.97 0.85 -3.34
CA LEU A 4 6.03 2.31 -3.49
C LEU A 4 7.17 2.92 -2.67
N LEU A 5 7.40 2.42 -1.47
CA LEU A 5 8.50 2.88 -0.61
C LEU A 5 9.86 2.50 -1.20
N ALA A 6 10.02 1.26 -1.65
CA ALA A 6 11.25 0.79 -2.25
C ALA A 6 11.58 1.54 -3.56
N GLU A 7 10.58 1.75 -4.42
CA GLU A 7 10.74 2.45 -5.70
C GLU A 7 10.93 3.94 -5.58
N SER A 8 10.45 4.55 -4.49
CA SER A 8 10.55 6.00 -4.32
C SER A 8 11.98 6.52 -4.39
N SER A 9 12.95 5.74 -3.90
CA SER A 9 14.37 6.08 -3.94
C SER A 9 14.94 6.07 -5.37
N VAL A 10 14.51 5.12 -6.20
CA VAL A 10 15.00 4.93 -7.58
C VAL A 10 14.30 5.90 -8.54
N ILE A 11 12.98 6.03 -8.45
CA ILE A 11 12.18 6.87 -9.35
C ILE A 11 12.50 8.35 -9.15
N THR A 12 12.62 8.82 -7.90
CA THR A 12 12.88 10.25 -7.64
C THR A 12 14.30 10.67 -7.99
N GLY A 13 15.27 9.76 -7.88
CA GLY A 13 16.62 9.95 -8.38
C GLY A 13 16.67 10.03 -9.91
N TYR A 14 15.92 9.17 -10.60
CA TYR A 14 15.94 9.07 -12.06
C TYR A 14 15.12 10.15 -12.78
N TYR A 15 13.86 10.34 -12.39
CA TYR A 15 12.93 11.25 -13.06
C TYR A 15 13.03 12.69 -12.60
N PHE A 16 13.37 12.92 -11.32
CA PHE A 16 13.34 14.25 -10.71
C PHE A 16 14.72 14.76 -10.24
N ILE A 17 15.78 13.93 -10.38
CA ILE A 17 17.15 14.24 -9.97
C ILE A 17 17.17 14.73 -8.51
N TRP A 18 16.34 14.13 -7.66
CA TRP A 18 16.26 14.51 -6.25
C TRP A 18 17.51 14.07 -5.49
N SER A 19 18.02 14.95 -4.64
CA SER A 19 19.09 14.60 -3.72
C SER A 19 18.58 13.64 -2.64
N THR A 20 19.46 12.78 -2.11
CA THR A 20 19.13 11.84 -1.03
C THR A 20 18.49 12.52 0.19
N ARG A 21 18.85 13.79 0.47
CA ARG A 21 18.22 14.59 1.52
C ARG A 21 16.74 14.86 1.25
N SER A 22 16.40 15.27 0.01
CA SER A 22 15.02 15.54 -0.40
C SER A 22 14.16 14.28 -0.35
N VAL A 23 14.70 13.13 -0.78
CA VAL A 23 14.04 11.83 -0.69
C VAL A 23 13.79 11.44 0.76
N ALA A 24 14.80 11.58 1.63
CA ALA A 24 14.66 11.27 3.06
C ALA A 24 13.61 12.16 3.74
N THR A 25 13.57 13.46 3.43
CA THR A 25 12.53 14.37 3.94
C THR A 25 11.14 13.96 3.45
N PHE A 26 11.00 13.58 2.18
CA PHE A 26 9.73 13.10 1.63
C PHE A 26 9.24 11.82 2.33
N LEU A 27 10.10 10.81 2.49
CA LEU A 27 9.76 9.57 3.20
C LEU A 27 9.44 9.82 4.68
N ALA A 28 10.17 10.72 5.34
CA ALA A 28 9.89 11.09 6.72
C ALA A 28 8.51 11.74 6.86
N CYS A 29 8.14 12.65 5.95
CA CYS A 29 6.81 13.25 5.92
C CYS A 29 5.73 12.20 5.65
N LEU A 30 5.95 11.30 4.69
CA LEU A 30 5.04 10.17 4.39
C LEU A 30 4.84 9.29 5.62
N GLY A 31 5.91 8.84 6.27
CA GLY A 31 5.85 8.02 7.48
C GLY A 31 5.19 8.74 8.66
N LEU A 32 5.36 10.05 8.79
CA LEU A 32 4.70 10.82 9.84
C LEU A 32 3.18 10.90 9.64
N THR A 33 2.68 10.74 8.42
CA THR A 33 1.22 10.68 8.16
C THR A 33 0.56 9.41 8.70
N VAL A 34 1.33 8.35 9.00
CA VAL A 34 0.80 7.09 9.56
C VAL A 34 0.13 7.31 10.92
N LEU A 35 0.76 8.10 11.79
CA LEU A 35 0.27 8.36 13.14
C LEU A 35 -1.14 9.00 13.17
N PRO A 36 -1.37 10.16 12.52
CA PRO A 36 -2.70 10.78 12.52
C PRO A 36 -3.74 9.93 11.80
N VAL A 37 -3.36 9.21 10.74
CA VAL A 37 -4.27 8.31 10.02
C VAL A 37 -4.74 7.17 10.92
N ASN A 38 -3.82 6.52 11.64
CA ASN A 38 -4.17 5.42 12.55
C ASN A 38 -5.05 5.88 13.71
N VAL A 39 -4.79 7.08 14.27
CA VAL A 39 -5.68 7.68 15.28
C VAL A 39 -7.06 7.96 14.70
N PHE A 40 -7.14 8.50 13.48
CA PHE A 40 -8.39 8.81 12.82
C PHE A 40 -9.22 7.55 12.51
N VAL A 41 -8.58 6.50 11.98
CA VAL A 41 -9.24 5.22 11.69
C VAL A 41 -9.74 4.56 12.98
N GLY A 42 -8.88 4.49 14.00
CA GLY A 42 -9.21 3.86 15.28
C GLY A 42 -10.32 4.58 16.05
N SER A 43 -10.33 5.92 16.04
CA SER A 43 -11.30 6.71 16.80
C SER A 43 -12.60 7.01 16.04
N TYR A 44 -12.51 7.35 14.75
CA TYR A 44 -13.63 7.90 13.98
C TYR A 44 -14.29 6.85 13.08
N VAL A 45 -13.48 6.01 12.44
CA VAL A 45 -13.97 5.09 11.41
C VAL A 45 -14.52 3.81 12.03
N SER A 46 -13.78 3.22 12.98
CA SER A 46 -14.23 2.00 13.67
C SER A 46 -15.51 2.17 14.48
N ASN A 47 -15.85 3.39 14.90
CA ASN A 47 -17.02 3.64 15.74
C ASN A 47 -18.26 4.04 14.93
N LYS A 48 -18.10 4.42 13.66
CA LYS A 48 -19.17 5.01 12.84
C LYS A 48 -19.52 4.19 11.59
N PHE A 49 -18.60 3.37 11.08
CA PHE A 49 -18.78 2.60 9.85
C PHE A 49 -18.58 1.11 10.08
N GLU A 50 -19.32 0.30 9.33
CA GLU A 50 -19.07 -1.14 9.27
C GLU A 50 -17.70 -1.41 8.64
N GLU A 51 -16.90 -2.28 9.28
CA GLU A 51 -15.53 -2.62 8.88
C GLU A 51 -15.44 -3.07 7.40
N ARG A 52 -16.51 -3.69 6.88
CA ARG A 52 -16.64 -4.14 5.48
C ARG A 52 -16.67 -2.99 4.48
N GLN A 53 -17.38 -1.91 4.78
CA GLN A 53 -17.49 -0.75 3.89
C GLN A 53 -16.16 0.00 3.83
N VAL A 54 -15.47 0.10 4.97
CA VAL A 54 -14.16 0.75 5.08
C VAL A 54 -13.10 -0.04 4.34
N LEU A 55 -13.14 -1.37 4.42
CA LEU A 55 -12.24 -2.25 3.67
C LEU A 55 -12.40 -2.04 2.16
N LEU A 56 -13.63 -2.13 1.64
CA LEU A 56 -13.87 -1.95 0.20
C LEU A 56 -13.56 -0.53 -0.28
N ALA A 57 -13.89 0.50 0.51
CA ALA A 57 -13.56 1.89 0.19
C ALA A 57 -12.05 2.15 0.15
N SER A 58 -11.29 1.58 1.09
CA SER A 58 -9.83 1.71 1.12
C SER A 58 -9.16 0.97 -0.03
N GLU A 59 -9.63 -0.23 -0.41
CA GLU A 59 -9.14 -0.92 -1.61
C GLU A 59 -9.37 -0.12 -2.90
N ILE A 60 -10.57 0.46 -3.08
CA ILE A 60 -10.86 1.32 -4.22
C ILE A 60 -9.94 2.54 -4.24
N MET A 61 -9.71 3.16 -3.07
CA MET A 61 -8.85 4.34 -2.97
C MET A 61 -7.37 4.02 -3.24
N VAL A 62 -6.89 2.84 -2.82
CA VAL A 62 -5.57 2.32 -3.23
C VAL A 62 -5.50 2.15 -4.74
N CYS A 63 -6.52 1.57 -5.36
CA CYS A 63 -6.59 1.41 -6.82
C CYS A 63 -6.54 2.75 -7.55
N ILE A 64 -7.30 3.75 -7.09
CA ILE A 64 -7.27 5.11 -7.63
C ILE A 64 -5.88 5.73 -7.48
N GLY A 65 -5.24 5.55 -6.32
CA GLY A 65 -3.87 6.03 -6.09
C GLY A 65 -2.86 5.43 -7.06
N ILE A 66 -2.94 4.11 -7.30
CA ILE A 66 -2.11 3.39 -8.27
C ILE A 66 -2.38 3.90 -9.70
N LEU A 67 -3.65 4.06 -10.08
CA LEU A 67 -4.05 4.58 -11.40
C LEU A 67 -3.55 6.01 -11.66
N LEU A 68 -3.62 6.89 -10.65
CA LEU A 68 -3.08 8.25 -10.73
C LEU A 68 -1.54 8.26 -10.84
N SER A 69 -0.87 7.19 -10.38
CA SER A 69 0.58 7.04 -10.48
C SER A 69 1.04 6.64 -11.89
N PHE A 70 0.16 6.09 -12.73
CA PHE A 70 0.55 5.71 -14.10
C PHE A 70 0.91 6.93 -14.95
N ASN A 71 2.00 6.79 -15.69
CA ASN A 71 2.43 7.78 -16.66
C ASN A 71 1.89 7.39 -18.05
N ILE A 72 0.73 7.94 -18.42
CA ILE A 72 0.01 7.58 -19.66
C ILE A 72 0.01 8.71 -20.71
N PHE A 73 -0.08 10.00 -20.34
CA PHE A 73 -0.32 11.07 -21.34
C PHE A 73 0.33 12.46 -21.11
N ILE A 74 0.91 12.77 -19.94
CA ILE A 74 1.41 14.12 -19.57
C ILE A 74 2.84 13.98 -19.01
N PRO A 75 3.77 14.97 -19.16
CA PRO A 75 5.04 14.95 -18.44
C PRO A 75 4.81 14.72 -16.95
N TYR A 76 5.41 13.66 -16.43
CA TYR A 76 5.24 13.22 -15.06
C TYR A 76 5.64 14.33 -14.10
N SER A 77 4.66 14.88 -13.37
CA SER A 77 4.91 15.99 -12.46
C SER A 77 5.22 15.49 -11.06
N VAL A 78 6.07 16.23 -10.35
CA VAL A 78 6.35 15.98 -8.93
C VAL A 78 5.06 15.94 -8.11
N LEU A 79 4.11 16.83 -8.43
CA LEU A 79 2.84 16.92 -7.71
C LEU A 79 1.97 15.67 -7.91
N GLN A 80 1.97 15.12 -9.12
CA GLN A 80 1.27 13.87 -9.43
C GLN A 80 1.90 12.71 -8.67
N TYR A 81 3.23 12.60 -8.65
CA TYR A 81 3.93 11.55 -7.90
C TYR A 81 3.69 11.65 -6.39
N VAL A 82 3.86 12.84 -5.82
CA VAL A 82 3.65 13.07 -4.38
C VAL A 82 2.17 12.85 -4.02
N GLY A 83 1.24 13.31 -4.84
CA GLY A 83 -0.19 13.14 -4.62
C GLY A 83 -0.64 11.68 -4.72
N SER A 84 -0.22 10.96 -5.77
CA SER A 84 -0.53 9.54 -5.94
C SER A 84 0.11 8.69 -4.83
N ALA A 85 1.35 9.01 -4.44
CA ALA A 85 2.04 8.34 -3.34
C ALA A 85 1.33 8.54 -2.00
N LEU A 86 0.93 9.77 -1.67
CA LEU A 86 0.19 10.06 -0.45
C LEU A 86 -1.16 9.33 -0.42
N ILE A 87 -1.93 9.36 -1.52
CA ILE A 87 -3.23 8.68 -1.59
C ILE A 87 -3.05 7.17 -1.43
N THR A 88 -2.11 6.57 -2.17
CA THR A 88 -1.86 5.13 -2.12
C THR A 88 -1.40 4.69 -0.74
N PHE A 89 -0.50 5.46 -0.12
CA PHE A 89 0.06 5.14 1.18
C PHE A 89 -0.98 5.26 2.30
N VAL A 90 -1.69 6.39 2.38
CA VAL A 90 -2.74 6.61 3.40
C VAL A 90 -3.84 5.57 3.27
N SER A 91 -4.27 5.25 2.06
CA SER A 91 -5.31 4.24 1.83
C SER A 91 -4.84 2.82 2.19
N ALA A 92 -3.56 2.50 1.94
CA ALA A 92 -2.97 1.22 2.33
C ALA A 92 -2.86 1.06 3.85
N GLU A 93 -2.49 2.12 4.58
CA GLU A 93 -2.46 2.14 6.05
C GLU A 93 -3.85 1.91 6.66
N VAL A 94 -4.88 2.56 6.12
CA VAL A 94 -6.27 2.33 6.52
C VAL A 94 -6.66 0.86 6.29
N LEU A 95 -6.30 0.31 5.14
CA LEU A 95 -6.58 -1.08 4.79
C LEU A 95 -5.87 -2.07 5.71
N GLU A 96 -4.60 -1.82 6.05
CA GLU A 96 -3.84 -2.65 7.01
C GLU A 96 -4.48 -2.61 8.40
N GLY A 97 -4.87 -1.42 8.88
CA GLY A 97 -5.56 -1.25 10.16
C GLY A 97 -6.86 -2.04 10.25
N VAL A 98 -7.68 -2.02 9.20
CA VAL A 98 -8.95 -2.77 9.13
C VAL A 98 -8.71 -4.27 8.96
N ASN A 99 -7.73 -4.67 8.16
CA ASN A 99 -7.38 -6.09 8.00
C ASN A 99 -6.89 -6.71 9.31
N LEU A 100 -6.09 -5.97 10.07
CA LEU A 100 -5.62 -6.43 11.38
C LEU A 100 -6.77 -6.54 12.39
N SER A 101 -7.73 -5.60 12.37
CA SER A 101 -8.89 -5.65 13.24
C SER A 101 -9.80 -6.84 12.91
N LEU A 102 -10.06 -7.12 11.63
CA LEU A 102 -10.82 -8.29 11.18
C LEU A 102 -10.11 -9.60 11.52
N LEU A 103 -8.79 -9.67 11.26
CA LEU A 103 -7.99 -10.84 11.58
C LEU A 103 -8.05 -11.14 13.08
N SER A 104 -7.97 -10.12 13.94
CA SER A 104 -8.08 -10.29 15.39
C SER A 104 -9.42 -10.90 15.84
N ARG A 105 -10.52 -10.69 15.09
CA ARG A 105 -11.85 -11.24 15.39
C ARG A 105 -12.04 -12.66 14.88
N VAL A 106 -11.43 -12.99 13.73
CA VAL A 106 -11.52 -14.32 13.11
C VAL A 106 -10.51 -15.29 13.72
N MET A 107 -9.46 -14.80 14.38
CA MET A 107 -8.40 -15.64 14.94
C MET A 107 -8.86 -16.42 16.18
N SER A 108 -8.77 -17.74 16.10
CA SER A 108 -9.09 -18.64 17.22
C SER A 108 -8.20 -18.37 18.44
N SER A 109 -8.79 -18.44 19.65
CA SER A 109 -8.11 -18.28 20.95
C SER A 109 -6.96 -19.27 21.19
N ARG A 110 -6.88 -20.37 20.42
CA ARG A 110 -5.76 -21.31 20.44
C ARG A 110 -4.57 -20.85 19.59
N LEU A 111 -4.82 -20.10 18.51
CA LEU A 111 -3.79 -19.59 17.62
C LEU A 111 -3.18 -18.28 18.16
N SER A 112 -3.98 -17.42 18.79
CA SER A 112 -3.49 -16.18 19.43
C SER A 112 -2.61 -16.39 20.67
N ARG A 113 -2.69 -17.56 21.31
CA ARG A 113 -1.82 -17.97 22.44
C ARG A 113 -0.47 -18.56 22.00
N GLY A 114 -0.32 -18.93 20.73
CA GLY A 114 0.93 -19.46 20.17
C GLY A 114 1.84 -18.37 19.60
N THR A 115 2.97 -18.79 19.04
CA THR A 115 3.90 -17.91 18.30
C THR A 115 3.27 -17.33 17.03
N TYR A 116 2.31 -18.02 16.42
CA TYR A 116 1.50 -17.55 15.29
C TYR A 116 0.41 -16.57 15.74
N ASN A 117 0.79 -15.51 16.46
CA ASN A 117 -0.11 -14.40 16.76
C ASN A 117 -0.29 -13.54 15.51
N GLY A 118 -1.42 -12.82 15.39
CA GLY A 118 -1.72 -11.96 14.24
C GLY A 118 -0.62 -10.93 13.94
N GLY A 119 0.11 -10.48 14.98
CA GLY A 119 1.28 -9.62 14.83
C GLY A 119 2.44 -10.27 14.07
N LEU A 120 2.77 -11.55 14.35
CA LEU A 120 3.85 -12.25 13.64
C LEU A 120 3.48 -12.46 12.17
N LEU A 121 2.24 -12.85 11.90
CA LEU A 121 1.73 -13.02 10.53
C LEU A 121 1.79 -11.71 9.74
N SER A 122 1.43 -10.58 10.35
CA SER A 122 1.53 -9.27 9.71
C SER A 122 2.97 -8.91 9.39
N THR A 123 3.91 -9.20 10.30
CA THR A 123 5.33 -8.95 10.05
C THR A 123 5.91 -9.85 8.96
N GLU A 124 5.56 -11.13 8.92
CA GLU A 124 6.02 -12.06 7.88
C GLU A 124 5.43 -11.71 6.51
N ALA A 125 4.15 -11.29 6.45
CA ALA A 125 3.55 -10.80 5.23
C ALA A 125 4.27 -9.54 4.71
N GLY A 126 4.62 -8.62 5.61
CA GLY A 126 5.38 -7.42 5.27
C GLY A 126 6.79 -7.73 4.75
N THR A 127 7.52 -8.66 5.38
CA THR A 127 8.87 -9.03 4.91
C THR A 127 8.83 -9.76 3.57
N LEU A 128 7.88 -10.65 3.34
CA LEU A 128 7.69 -11.29 2.03
C LEU A 128 7.33 -10.27 0.95
N ALA A 129 6.44 -9.31 1.26
CA ALA A 129 6.09 -8.23 0.34
C ALA A 129 7.32 -7.38 -0.03
N ARG A 130 8.21 -7.10 0.92
CA ARG A 130 9.49 -6.41 0.63
C ARG A 130 10.40 -7.21 -0.29
N VAL A 131 10.57 -8.52 -0.02
CA VAL A 131 11.40 -9.38 -0.89
C VAL A 131 10.87 -9.41 -2.32
N ILE A 132 9.55 -9.51 -2.49
CA ILE A 132 8.91 -9.45 -3.81
C ILE A 132 9.10 -8.08 -4.46
N ALA A 133 8.98 -6.99 -3.69
CA ALA A 133 9.20 -5.63 -4.19
C ALA A 133 10.63 -5.45 -4.69
N ASP A 134 11.63 -5.76 -3.87
CA ASP A 134 13.05 -5.63 -4.21
C ASP A 134 13.42 -6.52 -5.40
N GLY A 135 12.87 -7.75 -5.46
CA GLY A 135 13.04 -8.65 -6.58
C GLY A 135 12.44 -8.09 -7.88
N THR A 136 11.24 -7.50 -7.80
CA THR A 136 10.57 -6.88 -8.94
C THR A 136 11.36 -5.68 -9.45
N ILE A 137 11.82 -4.78 -8.56
CA ILE A 137 12.64 -3.61 -8.88
C ILE A 137 13.97 -4.02 -9.51
N THR A 138 14.61 -5.07 -8.99
CA THR A 138 15.85 -5.58 -9.55
C THR A 138 15.63 -6.11 -10.96
N LEU A 139 14.57 -6.88 -11.19
CA LEU A 139 14.24 -7.44 -12.50
C LEU A 139 13.90 -6.33 -13.52
N THR A 140 13.13 -5.32 -13.12
CA THR A 140 12.81 -4.17 -13.99
C THR A 140 14.01 -3.26 -14.21
N GLY A 141 14.92 -3.15 -13.26
CA GLY A 141 16.20 -2.43 -13.41
C GLY A 141 17.07 -3.04 -14.53
N TYR A 142 17.02 -4.35 -14.73
CA TYR A 142 17.68 -5.00 -15.87
C TYR A 142 16.96 -4.77 -17.21
N MET A 143 15.65 -4.49 -17.20
CA MET A 143 14.83 -4.30 -18.40
C MET A 143 14.49 -2.82 -18.66
N SER A 144 15.50 -2.00 -18.97
CA SER A 144 15.37 -0.59 -19.44
C SER A 144 14.59 0.36 -18.52
N GLU A 145 15.30 1.35 -17.97
CA GLU A 145 14.81 2.33 -16.99
C GLU A 145 13.57 3.15 -17.44
N SER A 146 13.38 3.36 -18.73
CA SER A 146 12.27 4.16 -19.27
C SER A 146 10.89 3.53 -19.09
N ARG A 147 10.80 2.23 -18.82
CA ARG A 147 9.54 1.52 -18.52
C ARG A 147 9.43 1.06 -17.07
N LEU A 148 10.40 1.40 -16.22
CA LEU A 148 10.48 0.93 -14.83
C LEU A 148 9.17 1.20 -14.07
N LEU A 149 8.68 2.44 -14.16
CA LEU A 149 7.45 2.90 -13.50
C LEU A 149 6.20 2.10 -13.92
N ASN A 150 6.00 1.90 -15.23
CA ASN A 150 4.82 1.17 -15.72
C ASN A 150 4.96 -0.35 -15.52
N ALA A 151 6.18 -0.88 -15.52
CA ALA A 151 6.45 -2.29 -15.33
C ALA A 151 6.27 -2.74 -13.87
N THR A 152 6.55 -1.87 -12.91
CA THR A 152 6.34 -2.16 -11.48
C THR A 152 4.92 -1.86 -11.01
N LEU A 153 4.26 -0.88 -11.61
CA LEU A 153 2.86 -0.59 -11.35
C LEU A 153 1.91 -1.68 -11.89
N LEU A 154 2.30 -2.43 -12.93
CA LEU A 154 1.46 -3.49 -13.52
C LEU A 154 1.13 -4.65 -12.53
N PRO A 155 2.13 -5.27 -11.87
CA PRO A 155 1.88 -6.29 -10.84
C PRO A 155 1.01 -5.77 -9.69
N SER A 156 1.25 -4.54 -9.22
CA SER A 156 0.49 -3.96 -8.12
C SER A 156 -0.97 -3.66 -8.51
N LEU A 157 -1.21 -3.21 -9.75
CA LEU A 157 -2.56 -3.05 -10.29
C LEU A 157 -3.31 -4.39 -10.38
N PHE A 158 -2.63 -5.43 -10.87
CA PHE A 158 -3.22 -6.77 -10.97
C PHE A 158 -3.62 -7.33 -9.60
N ILE A 159 -2.72 -7.20 -8.61
CA ILE A 159 -3.00 -7.61 -7.22
C ILE A 159 -4.19 -6.82 -6.67
N CYS A 160 -4.24 -5.49 -6.89
CA CYS A 160 -5.33 -4.65 -6.39
C CYS A 160 -6.68 -4.97 -7.06
N ILE A 161 -6.72 -5.19 -8.37
CA ILE A 161 -7.94 -5.63 -9.05
C ILE A 161 -8.37 -7.01 -8.52
N SER A 162 -7.42 -7.94 -8.37
CA SER A 162 -7.73 -9.28 -7.87
C SER A 162 -8.27 -9.23 -6.42
N SER A 163 -7.76 -8.32 -5.59
CA SER A 163 -8.23 -8.14 -4.22
C SER A 163 -9.63 -7.53 -4.20
N ILE A 164 -9.91 -6.48 -4.98
CA ILE A 164 -11.25 -5.90 -5.11
C ILE A 164 -12.25 -6.95 -5.59
N VAL A 165 -11.88 -7.78 -6.56
CA VAL A 165 -12.74 -8.85 -7.07
C VAL A 165 -12.99 -9.90 -5.99
N ALA A 166 -11.95 -10.36 -5.28
CA ALA A 166 -12.07 -11.31 -4.18
C ALA A 166 -12.93 -10.75 -3.03
N THR A 167 -12.74 -9.47 -2.69
CA THR A 167 -13.53 -8.75 -1.70
C THR A 167 -14.97 -8.61 -2.16
N CYS A 168 -15.26 -8.33 -3.42
CA CYS A 168 -16.63 -8.31 -3.94
C CYS A 168 -17.31 -9.68 -3.86
N PHE A 169 -16.58 -10.77 -4.13
CA PHE A 169 -17.09 -12.13 -4.00
C PHE A 169 -17.27 -12.58 -2.54
N THR A 170 -16.48 -12.02 -1.61
CA THR A 170 -16.47 -12.40 -0.18
C THR A 170 -17.23 -11.41 0.71
N TYR A 171 -17.55 -10.21 0.20
CA TYR A 171 -18.72 -9.44 0.61
C TYR A 171 -19.91 -10.41 0.57
N ASN A 172 -21.00 -10.23 1.28
CA ASN A 172 -22.05 -11.26 1.41
C ASN A 172 -21.67 -12.54 2.19
N SER A 173 -20.42 -13.05 2.13
CA SER A 173 -19.95 -14.16 2.99
C SER A 173 -19.21 -13.69 4.24
N LEU A 174 -18.86 -12.42 4.35
CA LEU A 174 -18.18 -11.80 5.51
C LEU A 174 -19.11 -11.59 6.73
N TYR A 175 -20.17 -12.39 6.85
CA TYR A 175 -20.99 -12.65 8.05
C TYR A 175 -21.65 -14.02 7.92
#